data_AF-A0A0B8NQX8-F1
#
_entry.id   AF-A0A0B8NQX8-F1
#
_cell.length_a   1.000
_cell.length_b   1.000
_cell.length_c   1.000
_cell.angle_alpha   90.00
_cell.angle_beta   90.00
_cell.angle_gamma   90.00
#
_symmetry.space_group_name_H-M   'P 1'
#
loop_
_entity.id
_entity.type
_entity.pdbx_description
1 polymer ?
#
loop_
_entity_poly.entity_id
_entity_poly.type
_entity_poly.pdbx_seq_one_letter_code
_entity_poly.pdbx_strand_id
1 'polypeptide(L)'
;MIKGKDITFVIQGPIVDSTKKSISTLRENFHDCKIIVSTWKNENINDIVADNIIMNEDPGPTTISYNRKNKPHTVNINRQIVSTISGLKTVETKYAVKLRADNILNSDNLLSYFDRFNSHRDSEYSIFKKRVITTTHFSKEFTQGLIIPFFISDFFQFGLTSDLVDLWDIPLFDDYLYNSKIKNKLQHENMPYKQHHVEQKLWLAYISKHHNVTLKDKFGDKKSIYQSYKYMINNLIILGEEELNLVVPQRLRHKDNFFSEHFTYRRWHYLYCKNFNLDTHENVLTITKWKLKNIYFFIRSGARSYIKMRLRLNKSSRQL
;
A
#
# COMPACT_ATOMS: atom_id res chain seq x y z
N MET A 1 17.51 18.34 11.21
CA MET A 1 16.15 18.43 10.65
C MET A 1 16.25 18.21 9.15
N ILE A 2 15.40 17.35 8.58
CA ILE A 2 15.38 17.07 7.13
C ILE A 2 14.89 18.33 6.42
N LYS A 3 15.57 18.76 5.36
CA LYS A 3 15.20 19.93 4.56
C LYS A 3 14.74 19.51 3.17
N GLY A 4 14.00 20.37 2.47
CA GLY A 4 13.49 20.06 1.13
C GLY A 4 14.60 19.68 0.15
N LYS A 5 15.77 20.35 0.17
CA LYS A 5 16.95 19.98 -0.63
C LYS A 5 17.47 18.54 -0.43
N ASP A 6 17.12 17.89 0.67
CA ASP A 6 17.50 16.51 0.97
C ASP A 6 16.47 15.49 0.43
N ILE A 7 15.41 15.97 -0.24
CA ILE A 7 14.24 15.20 -0.67
C ILE A 7 14.04 15.37 -2.18
N THR A 8 13.83 14.24 -2.86
CA THR A 8 13.30 14.22 -4.22
C THR A 8 11.92 13.57 -4.23
N PHE A 9 10.95 14.25 -4.82
CA PHE A 9 9.61 13.72 -5.05
C PHE A 9 9.56 13.03 -6.41
N VAL A 10 9.12 11.78 -6.43
CA VAL A 10 8.80 11.01 -7.63
C VAL A 10 7.27 10.97 -7.74
N ILE A 11 6.74 11.78 -8.65
CA ILE A 11 5.32 11.79 -9.00
C ILE A 11 5.09 10.72 -10.06
N GLN A 12 4.26 9.74 -9.71
CA GLN A 12 4.11 8.49 -10.44
C GLN A 12 2.72 8.35 -11.05
N GLY A 13 2.66 8.05 -12.36
CA GLY A 13 1.43 7.72 -13.08
C GLY A 13 1.14 8.65 -14.26
N PRO A 14 -0.05 8.50 -14.90
CA PRO A 14 -0.45 9.36 -16.01
C PRO A 14 -0.60 10.82 -15.56
N ILE A 15 -0.41 11.76 -16.50
CA ILE A 15 -0.62 13.18 -16.20
C ILE A 15 -2.13 13.44 -16.08
N VAL A 16 -2.54 13.99 -14.95
CA VAL A 16 -3.94 14.33 -14.66
C VAL A 16 -4.04 15.78 -14.19
N ASP A 17 -5.25 16.32 -14.14
CA ASP A 17 -5.50 17.73 -13.76
C ASP A 17 -4.84 18.12 -12.42
N SER A 18 -4.79 17.20 -11.46
CA SER A 18 -4.17 17.45 -10.16
C SER A 18 -2.65 17.44 -10.17
N THR A 19 -1.99 16.91 -11.21
CA THR A 19 -0.53 16.75 -11.25
C THR A 19 0.17 18.10 -11.18
N LYS A 20 -0.27 19.09 -11.98
CA LYS A 20 0.28 20.47 -11.95
C LYS A 20 0.14 21.11 -10.59
N LYS A 21 -1.04 20.99 -9.97
CA LYS A 21 -1.30 21.49 -8.61
C LYS A 21 -0.44 20.77 -7.57
N SER A 22 -0.23 19.47 -7.72
CA SER A 22 0.65 18.70 -6.84
C SER A 22 2.07 19.26 -6.87
N ILE A 23 2.62 19.51 -8.07
CA ILE A 23 3.95 20.09 -8.25
C ILE A 23 4.06 21.46 -7.58
N SER A 24 3.11 22.38 -7.83
CA SER A 24 3.16 23.72 -7.24
C SER A 24 3.09 23.67 -5.71
N THR A 25 2.18 22.86 -5.16
CA THR A 25 2.04 22.69 -3.72
C THR A 25 3.28 22.05 -3.08
N LEU A 26 3.96 21.13 -3.76
CA LEU A 26 5.22 20.57 -3.27
C LEU A 26 6.33 21.63 -3.21
N ARG A 27 6.42 22.52 -4.19
CA ARG A 27 7.38 23.63 -4.18
C ARG A 27 7.13 24.62 -3.05
N GLU A 28 5.86 24.91 -2.77
CA GLU A 28 5.44 25.80 -1.68
C GLU A 28 5.78 25.22 -0.30
N ASN A 29 5.56 23.91 -0.10
CA ASN A 29 5.75 23.27 1.20
C ASN A 29 7.18 22.75 1.43
N PHE A 30 7.91 22.38 0.37
CA PHE A 30 9.25 21.80 0.45
C PHE A 30 10.25 22.63 -0.37
N HIS A 31 10.74 23.70 0.24
CA HIS A 31 11.74 24.59 -0.36
C HIS A 31 12.98 23.83 -0.85
N ASP A 32 13.42 24.15 -2.07
CA ASP A 32 14.58 23.54 -2.76
C ASP A 32 14.49 22.02 -2.99
N CYS A 33 13.31 21.39 -2.86
CA CYS A 33 13.18 19.97 -3.20
C CYS A 33 13.42 19.72 -4.69
N LYS A 34 13.75 18.49 -5.05
CA LYS A 34 13.70 18.04 -6.45
C LYS A 34 12.36 17.36 -6.73
N ILE A 35 11.82 17.49 -7.94
CA ILE A 35 10.61 16.82 -8.42
C ILE A 35 10.95 16.13 -9.75
N ILE A 36 10.69 14.83 -9.76
CA ILE A 36 10.75 13.96 -10.94
C ILE A 36 9.32 13.53 -11.25
N VAL A 37 8.88 13.71 -12.49
CA VAL A 37 7.61 13.17 -12.97
C VAL A 37 7.90 11.93 -13.81
N SER A 38 7.43 10.77 -13.35
CA SER A 38 7.60 9.49 -14.04
C SER A 38 6.25 9.04 -14.62
N THR A 39 6.10 9.26 -15.93
CA THR A 39 4.85 9.12 -16.68
C THR A 39 5.06 8.25 -17.94
N TRP A 40 4.08 8.16 -18.83
CA TRP A 40 4.11 7.31 -20.03
C TRP A 40 4.59 8.06 -21.28
N LYS A 41 5.17 7.34 -22.24
CA LYS A 41 5.40 7.87 -23.58
C LYS A 41 4.10 8.40 -24.18
N ASN A 42 4.20 9.54 -24.88
CA ASN A 42 3.08 10.26 -25.51
C ASN A 42 2.10 10.98 -24.56
N GLU A 43 2.37 11.03 -23.25
CA GLU A 43 1.63 11.90 -22.34
C GLU A 43 1.90 13.38 -22.64
N ASN A 44 0.87 14.23 -22.49
CA ASN A 44 1.02 15.66 -22.66
C ASN A 44 1.71 16.27 -21.44
N ILE A 45 2.92 16.78 -21.63
CA ILE A 45 3.75 17.36 -20.57
C ILE A 45 3.92 18.87 -20.68
N ASN A 46 3.22 19.56 -21.60
CA ASN A 46 3.44 20.97 -21.89
C ASN A 46 3.29 21.89 -20.66
N ASP A 47 2.44 21.49 -19.71
CA ASP A 47 2.13 22.23 -18.48
C ASP A 47 2.89 21.73 -17.24
N ILE A 48 3.81 20.78 -17.40
CA ILE A 48 4.52 20.11 -16.32
C ILE A 48 5.92 20.71 -16.15
N VAL A 49 6.12 21.43 -15.04
CA VAL A 49 7.41 22.05 -14.69
C VAL A 49 8.07 21.24 -13.57
N ALA A 50 8.89 20.27 -13.94
CA ALA A 50 9.64 19.39 -13.03
C ALA A 50 11.14 19.47 -13.31
N ASP A 51 11.98 19.05 -12.37
CA ASP A 51 13.45 19.01 -12.58
C ASP A 51 13.86 17.90 -13.56
N ASN A 52 13.06 16.84 -13.62
CA ASN A 52 13.22 15.76 -14.59
C ASN A 52 11.87 15.13 -14.93
N ILE A 53 11.73 14.66 -16.17
CA ILE A 53 10.54 13.94 -16.64
C ILE A 53 11.00 12.63 -17.30
N ILE A 54 10.49 11.52 -16.79
CA ILE A 54 10.80 10.18 -17.30
C ILE A 54 9.59 9.67 -18.08
N MET A 55 9.83 9.34 -19.36
CA MET A 55 8.83 8.80 -20.28
C MET A 55 9.00 7.29 -20.38
N ASN A 56 8.18 6.55 -19.64
CA ASN A 56 8.20 5.09 -19.59
C ASN A 56 7.43 4.48 -20.76
N GLU A 57 7.90 3.32 -21.23
CA GLU A 57 7.04 2.42 -21.99
C GLU A 57 5.92 1.90 -21.08
N ASP A 58 4.67 1.95 -21.55
CA ASP A 58 3.54 1.41 -20.79
C ASP A 58 3.54 -0.13 -20.91
N PRO A 59 3.73 -0.89 -19.81
CA PRO A 59 3.69 -2.34 -19.84
C PRO A 59 2.27 -2.90 -20.08
N GLY A 60 1.27 -2.02 -20.18
CA GLY A 60 -0.13 -2.40 -20.30
C GLY A 60 -0.74 -2.82 -18.97
N PRO A 61 -2.04 -3.14 -18.97
CA PRO A 61 -2.73 -3.60 -17.77
C PRO A 61 -2.44 -5.09 -17.51
N THR A 62 -2.22 -5.47 -16.25
CA THR A 62 -1.96 -6.87 -15.85
C THR A 62 -3.27 -7.62 -15.64
N THR A 63 -3.50 -8.72 -16.35
CA THR A 63 -4.63 -9.62 -16.17
C THR A 63 -4.42 -10.50 -14.94
N ILE A 64 -5.33 -10.42 -13.97
CA ILE A 64 -5.21 -11.20 -12.72
C ILE A 64 -6.28 -12.29 -12.59
N SER A 65 -7.37 -12.20 -13.33
CA SER A 65 -8.45 -13.19 -13.27
C SER A 65 -9.37 -13.12 -14.49
N TYR A 66 -10.18 -14.16 -14.68
CA TYR A 66 -11.31 -14.18 -15.60
C TYR A 66 -12.61 -14.46 -14.85
N ASN A 67 -13.65 -13.69 -15.17
CA ASN A 67 -14.97 -13.89 -14.57
C ASN A 67 -15.75 -15.04 -15.23
N ARG A 68 -16.95 -15.35 -14.71
CA ARG A 68 -17.82 -16.43 -15.25
C ARG A 68 -18.32 -16.20 -16.68
N LYS A 69 -18.14 -15.00 -17.23
CA LYS A 69 -18.41 -14.67 -18.64
C LYS A 69 -17.13 -14.72 -19.50
N ASN A 70 -16.03 -15.28 -18.97
CA ASN A 70 -14.70 -15.34 -19.58
C ASN A 70 -14.10 -13.97 -19.93
N LYS A 71 -14.56 -12.89 -19.29
CA LYS A 71 -13.96 -11.57 -19.48
C LYS A 71 -12.76 -11.39 -18.54
N PRO A 72 -11.62 -10.86 -19.04
CA PRO A 72 -10.46 -10.59 -18.21
C PRO A 72 -10.79 -9.48 -17.20
N HIS A 73 -10.20 -9.59 -16.02
CA HIS A 73 -10.14 -8.55 -15.02
C HIS A 73 -8.69 -8.12 -14.88
N THR A 74 -8.43 -6.85 -15.21
CA THR A 74 -7.08 -6.30 -15.25
C THR A 74 -6.84 -5.25 -14.15
N VAL A 75 -5.58 -5.05 -13.79
CA VAL A 75 -5.12 -4.10 -12.77
C VAL A 75 -3.84 -3.38 -13.23
N ASN A 76 -3.46 -2.30 -12.54
CA ASN A 76 -2.32 -1.46 -12.91
C ASN A 76 -1.04 -1.76 -12.10
N ILE A 77 -0.85 -2.98 -11.59
CA ILE A 77 0.28 -3.29 -10.70
C ILE A 77 1.63 -3.09 -11.41
N ASN A 78 1.80 -3.60 -12.63
CA ASN A 78 3.05 -3.44 -13.39
C ASN A 78 3.29 -1.97 -13.78
N ARG A 79 2.22 -1.24 -14.10
CA ARG A 79 2.29 0.20 -14.33
C ARG A 79 2.80 0.94 -13.09
N GLN A 80 2.29 0.61 -11.91
CA GLN A 80 2.76 1.20 -10.65
C GLN A 80 4.24 0.89 -10.40
N ILE A 81 4.67 -0.35 -10.65
CA ILE A 81 6.08 -0.77 -10.49
C ILE A 81 6.98 0.01 -11.43
N VAL A 82 6.75 -0.09 -12.75
CA VAL A 82 7.60 0.54 -13.79
C VAL A 82 7.73 2.03 -13.54
N SER A 83 6.62 2.75 -13.44
CA SER A 83 6.67 4.20 -13.28
C SER A 83 7.26 4.63 -11.92
N THR A 84 7.10 3.84 -10.85
CA THR A 84 7.75 4.17 -9.57
C THR A 84 9.26 3.95 -9.64
N ILE A 85 9.70 2.75 -10.05
CA ILE A 85 11.11 2.38 -9.96
C ILE A 85 11.99 3.16 -10.93
N SER A 86 11.49 3.48 -12.14
CA SER A 86 12.20 4.32 -13.10
C SER A 86 12.50 5.71 -12.52
N GLY A 87 11.53 6.30 -11.81
CA GLY A 87 11.72 7.56 -11.09
C GLY A 87 12.74 7.44 -9.97
N LEU A 88 12.53 6.48 -9.07
CA LEU A 88 13.39 6.29 -7.89
C LEU A 88 14.85 6.01 -8.25
N LYS A 89 15.13 5.31 -9.36
CA LYS A 89 16.50 5.01 -9.82
C LYS A 89 17.29 6.24 -10.27
N THR A 90 16.62 7.38 -10.52
CA THR A 90 17.29 8.65 -10.87
C THR A 90 17.40 9.61 -9.68
N VAL A 91 16.92 9.21 -8.49
CA VAL A 91 17.00 10.02 -7.28
C VAL A 91 18.41 9.96 -6.68
N GLU A 92 19.02 11.12 -6.52
CA GLU A 92 20.36 11.27 -5.91
C GLU A 92 20.30 11.74 -4.44
N THR A 93 19.16 12.28 -4.00
CA THR A 93 19.00 12.77 -2.63
C THR A 93 18.90 11.61 -1.63
N LYS A 94 19.24 11.89 -0.37
CA LYS A 94 19.19 10.87 0.70
C LYS A 94 17.78 10.33 0.94
N TYR A 95 16.78 11.19 0.83
CA TYR A 95 15.38 10.83 1.01
C TYR A 95 14.63 10.98 -0.31
N ALA A 96 13.62 10.13 -0.49
CA ALA A 96 12.69 10.24 -1.59
C ALA A 96 11.25 10.15 -1.11
N VAL A 97 10.36 10.71 -1.91
CA VAL A 97 8.91 10.54 -1.79
C VAL A 97 8.40 9.86 -3.05
N LYS A 98 7.66 8.76 -2.90
CA LYS A 98 6.77 8.25 -3.94
C LYS A 98 5.39 8.86 -3.74
N LEU A 99 4.88 9.58 -4.73
CA LEU A 99 3.56 10.19 -4.70
C LEU A 99 2.81 9.82 -5.99
N ARG A 100 1.55 9.37 -5.89
CA ARG A 100 0.73 9.18 -7.10
C ARG A 100 0.37 10.53 -7.75
N ALA A 101 0.32 10.55 -9.08
CA ALA A 101 0.00 11.74 -9.88
C ALA A 101 -1.40 12.34 -9.61
N ASP A 102 -2.32 11.52 -9.09
CA ASP A 102 -3.67 11.92 -8.68
C ASP A 102 -3.78 12.41 -7.22
N ASN A 103 -2.65 12.51 -6.51
CA ASN A 103 -2.59 12.94 -5.11
C ASN A 103 -1.83 14.26 -4.93
N ILE A 104 -2.18 15.03 -3.90
CA ILE A 104 -1.55 16.30 -3.52
C ILE A 104 -1.16 16.23 -2.05
N LEU A 105 0.11 16.50 -1.73
CA LEU A 105 0.62 16.59 -0.36
C LEU A 105 0.71 18.07 0.03
N ASN A 106 -0.12 18.51 0.99
CA ASN A 106 -0.23 19.94 1.34
C ASN A 106 0.60 20.37 2.55
N SER A 107 1.49 19.51 3.07
CA SER A 107 2.23 19.81 4.30
C SER A 107 3.53 19.01 4.40
N ASP A 108 4.51 19.59 5.09
CA ASP A 108 5.77 18.97 5.50
C ASP A 108 5.74 18.38 6.92
N ASN A 109 4.57 18.37 7.58
CA ASN A 109 4.39 17.86 8.94
C ASN A 109 4.94 16.44 9.13
N LEU A 110 4.90 15.60 8.08
CA LEU A 110 5.43 14.24 8.10
C LEU A 110 6.91 14.18 8.50
N LEU A 111 7.70 15.24 8.27
CA LEU A 111 9.13 15.26 8.58
C LEU A 111 9.37 15.18 10.10
N SER A 112 8.44 15.70 10.91
CA SER A 112 8.49 15.61 12.37
C SER A 112 8.25 14.17 12.89
N TYR A 113 7.67 13.29 12.07
CA TYR A 113 7.36 11.91 12.45
C TYR A 113 8.45 10.91 12.08
N PHE A 114 9.33 11.24 11.13
CA PHE A 114 10.24 10.27 10.51
C PHE A 114 11.22 9.64 11.50
N ASP A 115 11.71 10.41 12.47
CA ASP A 115 12.63 9.91 13.50
C ASP A 115 11.95 9.54 14.82
N ARG A 116 10.65 9.84 14.98
CA ARG A 116 9.91 9.67 16.24
C ARG A 116 9.83 8.21 16.73
N PHE A 117 9.81 7.26 15.79
CA PHE A 117 9.57 5.84 16.11
C PHE A 117 10.80 4.96 15.93
N ASN A 118 12.00 5.54 15.75
CA ASN A 118 13.20 4.76 15.43
C ASN A 118 13.86 4.07 16.65
N SER A 119 13.44 4.39 17.88
CA SER A 119 14.03 3.84 19.10
C SER A 119 13.77 2.35 19.33
N HIS A 120 12.66 1.81 18.81
CA HIS A 120 12.29 0.41 19.03
C HIS A 120 12.03 -0.29 17.69
N ARG A 121 12.78 -1.35 17.40
CA ARG A 121 12.64 -2.21 16.23
C ARG A 121 13.04 -3.64 16.58
N ASP A 122 12.23 -4.59 16.14
CA ASP A 122 12.49 -6.02 16.19
C ASP A 122 13.31 -6.39 14.96
N SER A 123 14.57 -6.79 15.15
CA SER A 123 15.50 -7.06 14.05
C SER A 123 15.05 -8.21 13.16
N GLU A 124 14.28 -9.18 13.69
CA GLU A 124 13.73 -10.30 12.92
C GLU A 124 12.76 -9.83 11.83
N TYR A 125 12.06 -8.73 12.06
CA TYR A 125 11.04 -8.21 11.15
C TYR A 125 11.42 -6.90 10.49
N SER A 126 12.64 -6.38 10.73
CA SER A 126 13.09 -5.09 10.25
C SER A 126 13.84 -5.22 8.93
N ILE A 127 13.11 -5.12 7.81
CA ILE A 127 13.65 -5.30 6.45
C ILE A 127 14.05 -3.97 5.78
N PHE A 128 13.50 -2.83 6.21
CA PHE A 128 14.04 -1.53 5.82
C PHE A 128 15.15 -1.06 6.75
N LYS A 129 16.08 -0.22 6.26
CA LYS A 129 17.09 0.45 7.09
C LYS A 129 16.45 1.45 8.05
N LYS A 130 15.46 2.22 7.57
CA LYS A 130 14.57 3.05 8.40
C LYS A 130 13.12 2.78 8.06
N ARG A 131 12.20 3.09 8.98
CA ARG A 131 10.77 2.96 8.66
C ARG A 131 10.40 3.90 7.51
N VAL A 132 9.57 3.39 6.60
CA VAL A 132 8.95 4.18 5.53
C VAL A 132 7.64 4.76 6.07
N ILE A 133 7.46 6.07 5.96
CA ILE A 133 6.17 6.72 6.21
C ILE A 133 5.24 6.39 5.05
N THR A 134 4.01 5.97 5.33
CA THR A 134 2.93 5.81 4.36
C THR A 134 1.62 6.39 4.91
N THR A 135 0.53 6.28 4.15
CA THR A 135 -0.76 6.90 4.44
C THR A 135 -1.80 5.90 4.91
N THR A 136 -2.77 6.34 5.72
CA THR A 136 -4.00 5.58 6.00
C THR A 136 -4.89 5.44 4.76
N HIS A 137 -4.75 6.32 3.75
CA HIS A 137 -5.47 6.21 2.49
C HIS A 137 -5.22 4.86 1.83
N PHE A 138 -6.28 4.06 1.75
CA PHE A 138 -6.26 2.72 1.19
C PHE A 138 -5.46 1.68 2.00
N SER A 139 -4.95 2.00 3.20
CA SER A 139 -4.28 1.03 4.08
C SER A 139 -5.29 0.17 4.85
N LYS A 140 -5.78 -0.92 4.24
CA LYS A 140 -6.84 -1.76 4.82
C LYS A 140 -6.35 -2.62 5.98
N GLU A 141 -7.11 -2.62 7.08
CA GLU A 141 -7.01 -3.60 8.17
C GLU A 141 -8.06 -4.72 8.00
N PHE A 142 -9.22 -4.39 7.40
CA PHE A 142 -10.33 -5.31 7.16
C PHE A 142 -10.79 -5.30 5.70
N THR A 143 -11.36 -6.42 5.25
CA THR A 143 -12.23 -6.48 4.08
C THR A 143 -13.23 -7.61 4.23
N GLN A 144 -14.48 -7.39 3.79
CA GLN A 144 -15.52 -8.42 3.86
C GLN A 144 -15.74 -8.97 5.29
N GLY A 145 -15.47 -8.12 6.29
CA GLY A 145 -15.63 -8.43 7.71
C GLY A 145 -14.52 -9.29 8.32
N LEU A 146 -13.41 -9.50 7.61
CA LEU A 146 -12.26 -10.28 8.05
C LEU A 146 -10.98 -9.44 7.94
N ILE A 147 -9.98 -9.75 8.76
CA ILE A 147 -8.66 -9.09 8.72
C ILE A 147 -7.97 -9.44 7.39
N ILE A 148 -7.28 -8.46 6.81
CA ILE A 148 -6.46 -8.63 5.62
C ILE A 148 -4.96 -8.43 5.95
N PRO A 149 -4.15 -9.50 6.01
CA PRO A 149 -2.73 -9.37 6.27
C PRO A 149 -1.94 -8.85 5.06
N PHE A 150 -0.75 -8.32 5.32
CA PHE A 150 0.24 -7.90 4.34
C PHE A 150 -0.25 -6.82 3.37
N PHE A 151 -1.09 -5.89 3.82
CA PHE A 151 -1.63 -4.83 2.97
C PHE A 151 -0.93 -3.49 3.25
N ILE A 152 -0.36 -2.86 2.22
CA ILE A 152 0.21 -1.51 2.32
C ILE A 152 -0.36 -0.61 1.22
N SER A 153 -0.48 0.68 1.49
CA SER A 153 -0.90 1.64 0.47
C SER A 153 0.25 1.98 -0.50
N ASP A 154 -0.07 2.05 -1.79
CA ASP A 154 0.82 2.60 -2.81
C ASP A 154 0.71 4.13 -2.92
N PHE A 155 -0.20 4.78 -2.20
CA PHE A 155 -0.57 6.17 -2.54
C PHE A 155 0.50 7.21 -2.25
N PHE A 156 1.21 7.01 -1.14
CA PHE A 156 2.25 7.89 -0.66
C PHE A 156 3.24 7.07 0.16
N GLN A 157 4.54 7.27 -0.09
CA GLN A 157 5.61 6.67 0.70
C GLN A 157 6.79 7.65 0.81
N PHE A 158 7.33 7.84 2.01
CA PHE A 158 8.51 8.66 2.28
C PHE A 158 9.53 7.87 3.10
N GLY A 159 10.79 7.92 2.70
CA GLY A 159 11.85 7.25 3.46
C GLY A 159 13.23 7.48 2.87
N LEU A 160 14.17 6.63 3.27
CA LEU A 160 15.48 6.58 2.61
C LEU A 160 15.28 6.18 1.16
N THR A 161 15.96 6.86 0.25
CA THR A 161 15.92 6.52 -1.18
C THR A 161 16.26 5.06 -1.41
N SER A 162 17.25 4.52 -0.68
CA SER A 162 17.62 3.10 -0.80
C SER A 162 16.51 2.14 -0.40
N ASP A 163 15.73 2.48 0.64
CA ASP A 163 14.62 1.64 1.12
C ASP A 163 13.45 1.66 0.13
N LEU A 164 13.15 2.82 -0.47
CA LEU A 164 12.10 2.91 -1.49
C LEU A 164 12.50 2.25 -2.82
N VAL A 165 13.77 2.38 -3.24
CA VAL A 165 14.29 1.65 -4.40
C VAL A 165 14.16 0.15 -4.15
N ASP A 166 14.59 -0.35 -2.99
CA ASP A 166 14.48 -1.79 -2.70
C ASP A 166 13.01 -2.25 -2.62
N LEU A 167 12.10 -1.45 -2.08
CA LEU A 167 10.66 -1.76 -2.09
C LEU A 167 10.10 -1.99 -3.50
N TRP A 168 10.46 -1.10 -4.44
CA TRP A 168 9.85 -1.06 -5.77
C TRP A 168 10.64 -1.78 -6.86
N ASP A 169 11.89 -2.15 -6.60
CA ASP A 169 12.70 -2.98 -7.51
C ASP A 169 12.32 -4.46 -7.41
N ILE A 170 11.05 -4.75 -7.69
CA ILE A 170 10.47 -6.10 -7.71
C ILE A 170 10.17 -6.53 -9.14
N PRO A 171 10.20 -7.84 -9.45
CA PRO A 171 9.81 -8.34 -10.76
C PRO A 171 8.38 -7.92 -11.13
N LEU A 172 8.14 -7.76 -12.43
CA LEU A 172 6.79 -7.57 -12.95
C LEU A 172 5.98 -8.86 -12.76
N PHE A 173 4.67 -8.70 -12.60
CA PHE A 173 3.75 -9.82 -12.46
C PHE A 173 3.28 -10.29 -13.83
N ASP A 174 3.37 -11.60 -14.06
CA ASP A 174 2.82 -12.22 -15.27
C ASP A 174 1.30 -12.14 -15.31
N ASP A 175 0.77 -12.12 -16.53
CA ASP A 175 -0.66 -12.26 -16.76
C ASP A 175 -1.15 -13.66 -16.37
N TYR A 176 -2.29 -13.71 -15.68
CA TYR A 176 -3.02 -14.94 -15.51
C TYR A 176 -3.55 -15.39 -16.87
N LEU A 177 -3.08 -16.54 -17.36
CA LEU A 177 -3.50 -17.10 -18.65
C LEU A 177 -4.87 -17.77 -18.56
N TYR A 178 -5.73 -17.50 -19.53
CA TYR A 178 -7.07 -18.10 -19.61
C TYR A 178 -6.99 -19.62 -19.76
N ASN A 179 -7.68 -20.36 -18.89
CA ASN A 179 -7.80 -21.81 -18.99
C ASN A 179 -9.14 -22.21 -19.60
N SER A 180 -9.10 -22.67 -20.86
CA SER A 180 -10.27 -23.12 -21.62
C SER A 180 -10.96 -24.34 -21.01
N LYS A 181 -10.23 -25.20 -20.26
CA LYS A 181 -10.79 -26.40 -19.61
C LYS A 181 -11.80 -26.07 -18.51
N ILE A 182 -11.73 -24.86 -17.95
CA ILE A 182 -12.65 -24.37 -16.90
C ILE A 182 -13.43 -23.14 -17.36
N LYS A 183 -13.84 -23.13 -18.64
CA LYS A 183 -14.70 -22.10 -19.24
C LYS A 183 -15.95 -21.83 -18.39
N ASN A 184 -16.38 -20.58 -18.39
CA ASN A 184 -17.55 -20.06 -17.65
C ASN A 184 -17.45 -20.16 -16.12
N LYS A 185 -16.26 -20.50 -15.58
CA LYS A 185 -15.97 -20.45 -14.15
C LYS A 185 -15.07 -19.25 -13.82
N LEU A 186 -15.05 -18.84 -12.55
CA LEU A 186 -14.09 -17.84 -12.06
C LEU A 186 -12.70 -18.49 -12.07
N GLN A 187 -11.71 -17.80 -12.63
CA GLN A 187 -10.33 -18.28 -12.79
C GLN A 187 -9.36 -17.23 -12.26
N HIS A 188 -8.40 -17.63 -11.44
CA HIS A 188 -7.31 -16.79 -10.93
C HIS A 188 -6.21 -17.68 -10.32
N GLU A 189 -5.03 -17.13 -10.05
CA GLU A 189 -3.86 -17.88 -9.57
C GLU A 189 -4.11 -18.62 -8.24
N ASN A 190 -4.81 -17.99 -7.27
CA ASN A 190 -4.98 -18.57 -5.94
C ASN A 190 -6.13 -19.59 -5.85
N MET A 191 -6.65 -20.12 -6.96
CA MET A 191 -7.74 -21.11 -6.90
C MET A 191 -7.29 -22.37 -6.12
N PRO A 192 -8.15 -22.98 -5.27
CA PRO A 192 -9.56 -22.66 -4.99
C PRO A 192 -9.79 -21.56 -3.94
N TYR A 193 -8.71 -21.00 -3.38
CA TYR A 193 -8.73 -19.96 -2.35
C TYR A 193 -9.20 -18.60 -2.86
N LYS A 194 -9.18 -17.58 -2.00
CA LYS A 194 -9.57 -16.21 -2.36
C LYS A 194 -8.36 -15.46 -2.91
N GLN A 195 -8.58 -14.82 -4.06
CA GLN A 195 -7.56 -14.02 -4.75
C GLN A 195 -6.98 -12.92 -3.86
N HIS A 196 -5.66 -12.76 -3.89
CA HIS A 196 -4.94 -11.68 -3.21
C HIS A 196 -5.28 -10.30 -3.80
N HIS A 197 -5.23 -9.28 -2.96
CA HIS A 197 -5.22 -7.89 -3.41
C HIS A 197 -3.88 -7.52 -4.05
N VAL A 198 -3.88 -6.54 -4.94
CA VAL A 198 -2.68 -6.02 -5.60
C VAL A 198 -1.66 -5.53 -4.58
N GLU A 199 -2.14 -4.89 -3.53
CA GLU A 199 -1.33 -4.34 -2.45
C GLU A 199 -0.70 -5.45 -1.60
N GLN A 200 -1.40 -6.58 -1.44
CA GLN A 200 -0.82 -7.78 -0.81
C GLN A 200 0.28 -8.38 -1.67
N LYS A 201 0.05 -8.48 -2.98
CA LYS A 201 1.06 -8.99 -3.92
C LYS A 201 2.33 -8.16 -3.88
N LEU A 202 2.21 -6.83 -3.94
CA LEU A 202 3.35 -5.91 -3.90
C LEU A 202 4.15 -6.07 -2.61
N TRP A 203 3.48 -6.05 -1.45
CA TRP A 203 4.17 -6.14 -0.17
C TRP A 203 4.80 -7.52 0.05
N LEU A 204 4.11 -8.59 -0.33
CA LEU A 204 4.64 -9.95 -0.24
C LEU A 204 5.84 -10.15 -1.18
N ALA A 205 5.81 -9.59 -2.39
CA ALA A 205 6.95 -9.65 -3.31
C ALA A 205 8.19 -8.99 -2.70
N TYR A 206 8.02 -7.86 -2.01
CA TYR A 206 9.12 -7.22 -1.30
C TYR A 206 9.60 -8.03 -0.09
N ILE A 207 8.70 -8.47 0.81
CA ILE A 207 9.08 -9.30 1.97
C ILE A 207 9.82 -10.57 1.52
N SER A 208 9.42 -11.16 0.39
CA SER A 208 10.02 -12.38 -0.16
C SER A 208 11.47 -12.23 -0.59
N LYS A 209 11.98 -11.00 -0.76
CA LYS A 209 13.42 -10.75 -0.95
C LYS A 209 14.25 -11.07 0.29
N HIS A 210 13.64 -10.93 1.47
CA HIS A 210 14.34 -10.97 2.76
C HIS A 210 13.96 -12.21 3.57
N HIS A 211 12.71 -12.68 3.48
CA HIS A 211 12.20 -13.81 4.24
C HIS A 211 11.26 -14.68 3.42
N ASN A 212 11.25 -15.98 3.67
CA ASN A 212 10.30 -16.89 3.03
C ASN A 212 8.91 -16.76 3.68
N VAL A 213 8.05 -15.92 3.09
CA VAL A 213 6.67 -15.69 3.54
C VAL A 213 5.69 -16.06 2.44
N THR A 214 4.79 -16.98 2.75
CA THR A 214 3.72 -17.40 1.83
C THR A 214 2.36 -17.03 2.39
N LEU A 215 1.51 -16.43 1.56
CA LEU A 215 0.11 -16.21 1.86
C LEU A 215 -0.74 -17.14 0.99
N LYS A 216 -1.54 -17.99 1.63
CA LYS A 216 -2.36 -19.00 0.94
C LYS A 216 -3.61 -18.41 0.30
N ASP A 217 -4.22 -17.47 1.00
CA ASP A 217 -5.40 -16.76 0.58
C ASP A 217 -5.40 -15.35 1.18
N LYS A 218 -6.20 -14.45 0.62
CA LYS A 218 -6.16 -13.03 1.00
C LYS A 218 -6.42 -12.73 2.49
N PHE A 219 -7.02 -13.64 3.26
CA PHE A 219 -7.26 -13.47 4.69
C PHE A 219 -6.17 -14.13 5.55
N GLY A 220 -5.43 -15.08 4.99
CA GLY A 220 -4.38 -15.83 5.68
C GLY A 220 -4.87 -16.60 6.90
N ASP A 221 -3.92 -17.07 7.70
CA ASP A 221 -4.18 -17.68 9.00
C ASP A 221 -3.73 -16.76 10.15
N LYS A 222 -3.83 -17.27 11.39
CA LYS A 222 -3.39 -16.52 12.58
C LYS A 222 -1.91 -16.13 12.52
N LYS A 223 -1.05 -16.99 11.94
CA LYS A 223 0.39 -16.74 11.80
C LYS A 223 0.64 -15.64 10.77
N SER A 224 -0.03 -15.68 9.63
CA SER A 224 0.02 -14.62 8.61
C SER A 224 -0.40 -13.27 9.16
N ILE A 225 -1.48 -13.22 9.95
CA ILE A 225 -1.96 -11.98 10.59
C ILE A 225 -0.93 -11.46 11.59
N TYR A 226 -0.39 -12.33 12.44
CA TYR A 226 0.65 -11.95 13.40
C TYR A 226 1.90 -11.38 12.70
N GLN A 227 2.42 -12.10 11.71
CA GLN A 227 3.59 -11.67 10.94
C GLN A 227 3.31 -10.35 10.19
N SER A 228 2.13 -10.19 9.61
CA SER A 228 1.73 -8.93 8.96
C SER A 228 1.84 -7.73 9.90
N TYR A 229 1.33 -7.83 11.13
CA TYR A 229 1.47 -6.75 12.11
C TYR A 229 2.92 -6.51 12.49
N LYS A 230 3.71 -7.57 12.66
CA LYS A 230 5.14 -7.46 12.94
C LYS A 230 5.89 -6.73 11.83
N TYR A 231 5.73 -7.12 10.57
CA TYR A 231 6.35 -6.41 9.44
C TYR A 231 5.84 -4.97 9.33
N MET A 232 4.54 -4.72 9.51
CA MET A 232 3.99 -3.36 9.47
C MET A 232 4.61 -2.47 10.55
N ILE A 233 4.62 -2.90 11.82
CA ILE A 233 5.11 -2.09 12.95
C ILE A 233 6.62 -1.84 12.86
N ASN A 234 7.38 -2.79 12.33
CA ASN A 234 8.84 -2.69 12.24
C ASN A 234 9.35 -1.94 11.01
N ASN A 235 8.52 -1.73 10.00
CA ASN A 235 8.94 -1.14 8.73
C ASN A 235 8.16 0.10 8.32
N LEU A 236 6.97 0.33 8.86
CA LEU A 236 6.09 1.41 8.40
C LEU A 236 5.71 2.34 9.53
N ILE A 237 5.54 3.62 9.20
CA ILE A 237 4.82 4.61 10.01
C ILE A 237 3.58 5.01 9.19
N ILE A 238 2.38 4.73 9.69
CA ILE A 238 1.14 4.96 8.93
C ILE A 238 0.48 6.25 9.44
N LEU A 239 0.56 7.33 8.66
CA LEU A 239 0.03 8.64 9.00
C LEU A 239 -1.37 8.88 8.41
N GLY A 240 -2.23 9.54 9.18
CA GLY A 240 -3.59 9.92 8.80
C GLY A 240 -3.65 11.27 8.11
N GLU A 241 -4.88 11.76 7.88
CA GLU A 241 -5.12 13.06 7.23
C GLU A 241 -4.56 14.22 8.06
N GLU A 242 -4.66 14.16 9.39
CA GLU A 242 -4.17 15.20 10.31
C GLU A 242 -2.63 15.32 10.28
N GLU A 243 -1.91 14.21 10.22
CA GLU A 243 -0.45 14.21 10.25
C GLU A 243 0.18 14.39 8.87
N LEU A 244 -0.45 13.88 7.81
CA LEU A 244 0.10 13.86 6.46
C LEU A 244 -0.48 14.93 5.53
N ASN A 245 -1.74 15.33 5.72
CA ASN A 245 -2.47 16.25 4.83
C ASN A 245 -2.36 15.86 3.34
N LEU A 246 -2.64 14.58 3.06
CA LEU A 246 -2.66 14.01 1.71
C LEU A 246 -4.07 14.11 1.13
N VAL A 247 -4.24 14.89 0.07
CA VAL A 247 -5.50 14.97 -0.67
C VAL A 247 -5.49 13.93 -1.78
N VAL A 248 -6.53 13.09 -1.77
CA VAL A 248 -6.78 12.06 -2.79
C VAL A 248 -8.09 12.34 -3.55
N PRO A 249 -8.28 11.75 -4.75
CA PRO A 249 -9.52 11.90 -5.52
C PRO A 249 -10.75 11.54 -4.71
N GLN A 250 -11.87 12.24 -4.91
CA GLN A 250 -13.09 12.06 -4.10
C GLN A 250 -13.58 10.61 -4.04
N ARG A 251 -13.51 9.88 -5.15
CA ARG A 251 -13.88 8.45 -5.23
C ARG A 251 -13.00 7.51 -4.38
N LEU A 252 -11.82 7.98 -3.97
CA LEU A 252 -10.83 7.25 -3.15
C LEU A 252 -10.80 7.77 -1.71
N ARG A 253 -11.49 8.88 -1.42
CA ARG A 253 -11.65 9.36 -0.04
C ARG A 253 -12.48 8.36 0.74
N HIS A 254 -12.00 8.02 1.92
CA HIS A 254 -12.75 7.25 2.90
C HIS A 254 -12.95 8.15 4.12
N LYS A 255 -14.09 7.98 4.80
CA LYS A 255 -14.30 8.67 6.07
C LYS A 255 -13.46 7.97 7.13
N ASP A 256 -12.58 8.71 7.79
CA ASP A 256 -11.80 8.19 8.90
C ASP A 256 -12.69 8.15 10.16
N ASN A 257 -13.58 7.17 10.20
CA ASN A 257 -14.50 6.96 11.32
C ASN A 257 -14.15 5.70 12.10
N PHE A 258 -14.74 5.56 13.28
CA PHE A 258 -14.45 4.45 14.19
C PHE A 258 -14.62 3.06 13.54
N PHE A 259 -15.58 2.92 12.63
CA PHE A 259 -15.87 1.69 11.88
C PHE A 259 -15.21 1.69 10.48
N SER A 260 -14.06 2.36 10.33
CA SER A 260 -13.27 2.31 9.09
C SER A 260 -12.66 0.92 8.89
N GLU A 261 -12.72 0.38 7.68
CA GLU A 261 -11.99 -0.84 7.29
C GLU A 261 -10.47 -0.60 7.18
N HIS A 262 -10.03 0.66 7.24
CA HIS A 262 -8.63 1.07 7.12
C HIS A 262 -7.99 1.25 8.50
N PHE A 263 -6.65 1.21 8.52
CA PHE A 263 -5.87 1.69 9.64
C PHE A 263 -6.09 3.18 9.83
N THR A 264 -5.99 3.61 11.09
CA THR A 264 -5.84 5.01 11.45
C THR A 264 -4.45 5.19 12.07
N TYR A 265 -3.90 6.41 12.07
CA TYR A 265 -2.62 6.68 12.74
C TYR A 265 -2.68 6.24 14.22
N ARG A 266 -3.75 6.62 14.92
CA ARG A 266 -4.01 6.22 16.32
C ARG A 266 -4.00 4.71 16.52
N ARG A 267 -4.61 3.95 15.59
CA ARG A 267 -4.64 2.48 15.63
C ARG A 267 -3.24 1.89 15.42
N TRP A 268 -2.47 2.42 14.47
CA TRP A 268 -1.09 2.00 14.23
C TRP A 268 -0.19 2.32 15.43
N HIS A 269 -0.29 3.53 15.99
CA HIS A 269 0.49 3.97 17.15
C HIS A 269 0.24 3.07 18.38
N TYR A 270 -1.03 2.77 18.68
CA TYR A 270 -1.38 1.82 19.74
C TYR A 270 -0.74 0.44 19.53
N LEU A 271 -0.75 -0.07 18.30
CA LEU A 271 -0.14 -1.36 17.96
C LEU A 271 1.38 -1.32 18.13
N TYR A 272 2.03 -0.22 17.73
CA TYR A 272 3.46 0.02 17.95
C TYR A 272 3.79 -0.02 19.46
N CYS A 273 3.10 0.79 20.28
CA CYS A 273 3.34 0.82 21.72
C CYS A 273 3.12 -0.56 22.35
N LYS A 274 2.04 -1.24 21.98
CA LYS A 274 1.75 -2.59 22.48
C LYS A 274 2.82 -3.61 22.09
N ASN A 275 3.37 -3.55 20.88
CA ASN A 275 4.40 -4.49 20.43
C ASN A 275 5.71 -4.35 21.22
N PHE A 276 6.02 -3.15 21.72
CA PHE A 276 7.25 -2.84 22.45
C PHE A 276 7.02 -2.59 23.95
N ASN A 277 5.84 -2.93 24.48
CA ASN A 277 5.47 -2.71 25.88
C ASN A 277 5.64 -1.25 26.36
N LEU A 278 5.33 -0.29 25.49
CA LEU A 278 5.33 1.14 25.80
C LEU A 278 3.96 1.59 26.29
N ASP A 279 3.91 2.73 26.99
CA ASP A 279 2.64 3.37 27.31
C ASP A 279 1.92 3.75 26.02
N THR A 280 0.64 3.38 25.95
CA THR A 280 -0.20 3.67 24.79
C THR A 280 -0.84 5.05 24.89
N HIS A 281 -0.92 5.64 26.09
CA HIS A 281 -1.71 6.85 26.40
C HIS A 281 -3.17 6.79 25.89
N GLU A 282 -3.66 5.59 25.57
CA GLU A 282 -4.99 5.36 25.01
C GLU A 282 -5.99 5.05 26.12
N ASN A 283 -7.13 5.73 26.10
CA ASN A 283 -8.17 5.46 27.09
C ASN A 283 -8.83 4.09 26.86
N VAL A 284 -9.32 3.49 27.95
CA VAL A 284 -9.95 2.15 27.96
C VAL A 284 -11.12 2.06 26.99
N LEU A 285 -11.88 3.16 26.83
CA LEU A 285 -13.02 3.22 25.92
C LEU A 285 -12.57 3.03 24.46
N THR A 286 -11.52 3.72 24.01
CA THR A 286 -10.97 3.59 22.65
C THR A 286 -10.49 2.16 22.39
N ILE A 287 -9.75 1.57 23.32
CA ILE A 287 -9.25 0.20 23.21
C ILE A 287 -10.43 -0.79 23.13
N THR A 288 -11.45 -0.60 23.97
CA THR A 288 -12.65 -1.43 23.99
C THR A 288 -13.40 -1.32 22.67
N LYS A 289 -13.56 -0.09 22.15
CA LYS A 289 -14.16 0.13 20.84
C LYS A 289 -13.40 -0.64 19.76
N TRP A 290 -12.06 -0.60 19.69
CA TRP A 290 -11.29 -1.38 18.69
C TRP A 290 -11.50 -2.89 18.80
N LYS A 291 -11.67 -3.43 20.01
CA LYS A 291 -12.04 -4.85 20.18
C LYS A 291 -13.45 -5.13 19.65
N LEU A 292 -14.41 -4.26 19.94
CA LEU A 292 -15.78 -4.37 19.45
C LEU A 292 -15.88 -4.21 17.93
N LYS A 293 -15.02 -3.41 17.30
CA LYS A 293 -14.91 -3.27 15.84
C LYS A 293 -14.71 -4.62 15.16
N ASN A 294 -13.83 -5.48 15.69
CA ASN A 294 -13.58 -6.81 15.14
C ASN A 294 -14.83 -7.69 15.17
N ILE A 295 -15.54 -7.66 16.31
CA ILE A 295 -16.78 -8.41 16.51
C ILE A 295 -17.87 -7.88 15.56
N TYR A 296 -18.03 -6.56 15.49
CA TYR A 296 -18.99 -5.90 14.61
C TYR A 296 -18.78 -6.30 13.14
N PHE A 297 -17.56 -6.20 12.62
CA PHE A 297 -17.25 -6.57 11.25
C PHE A 297 -17.47 -8.07 10.98
N PHE A 298 -17.11 -8.92 11.95
CA PHE A 298 -17.34 -10.34 11.83
C PHE A 298 -18.83 -10.68 11.76
N ILE A 299 -19.66 -10.10 12.62
CA ILE A 299 -21.11 -10.32 12.61
C ILE A 299 -21.75 -9.74 11.34
N ARG A 300 -21.37 -8.52 10.95
CA ARG A 300 -21.93 -7.82 9.78
C ARG A 300 -21.68 -8.56 8.48
N SER A 301 -20.48 -9.09 8.26
CA SER A 301 -20.13 -9.74 6.99
C SER A 301 -19.10 -10.86 7.08
N GLY A 302 -18.25 -10.88 8.11
CA GLY A 302 -17.17 -11.86 8.25
C GLY A 302 -17.66 -13.30 8.39
N ALA A 303 -18.72 -13.56 9.16
CA ALA A 303 -19.29 -14.90 9.33
C ALA A 303 -19.77 -15.48 7.99
N ARG A 304 -20.49 -14.67 7.20
CA ARG A 304 -20.93 -15.06 5.85
C ARG A 304 -19.75 -15.32 4.92
N SER A 305 -18.71 -14.47 4.98
CA SER A 305 -17.48 -14.63 4.18
C SER A 305 -16.73 -15.91 4.53
N TYR A 306 -16.60 -16.21 5.82
CA TYR A 306 -15.94 -17.40 6.34
C TYR A 306 -16.66 -18.68 5.93
N ILE A 307 -17.99 -18.73 6.09
CA ILE A 307 -18.80 -19.90 5.67
C ILE A 307 -18.67 -20.13 4.15
N LYS A 308 -18.80 -19.08 3.34
CA LYS A 308 -18.64 -19.18 1.88
C LYS A 308 -17.25 -19.70 1.48
N MET A 309 -16.21 -19.29 2.20
CA MET A 309 -14.85 -19.77 1.96
C MET A 309 -14.72 -21.27 2.26
N ARG A 310 -15.18 -21.73 3.43
CA ARG A 310 -15.17 -23.15 3.82
C ARG A 310 -15.95 -24.03 2.83
N LEU A 311 -17.14 -23.59 2.42
CA LEU A 311 -17.96 -24.32 1.44
C LEU A 311 -17.27 -24.46 0.08
N ARG A 312 -16.52 -23.44 -0.36
CA ARG A 312 -15.77 -23.48 -1.63
C ARG A 312 -14.63 -24.49 -1.58
N LEU A 313 -13.90 -24.54 -0.46
CA LEU A 313 -12.81 -25.49 -0.26
C LEU A 313 -13.33 -26.93 -0.25
N ASN A 314 -14.40 -27.20 0.50
CA ASN A 314 -15.01 -28.53 0.56
C ASN A 314 -15.56 -29.01 -0.79
N LYS A 315 -16.07 -28.10 -1.64
CA LYS A 315 -16.50 -28.45 -3.00
C LYS A 315 -15.31 -28.79 -3.91
N SER A 316 -14.18 -28.11 -3.72
CA SER A 316 -12.99 -28.32 -4.55
C SER A 316 -12.27 -29.62 -4.17
N SER A 317 -12.24 -29.98 -2.88
CA SER A 317 -11.65 -31.24 -2.39
C SER A 317 -12.46 -32.49 -2.73
N ARG A 318 -13.71 -32.35 -3.19
CA ARG A 318 -14.56 -33.45 -3.68
C ARG A 318 -14.50 -33.62 -5.20
N GLN A 319 -13.80 -32.73 -5.90
CA GLN A 319 -13.64 -32.72 -7.37
C GLN A 319 -12.21 -33.07 -7.81
N LEU A 320 -11.30 -33.25 -6.84
CA LEU A 320 -10.00 -33.88 -6.97
C LEU A 320 -10.13 -35.30 -6.43
#